data_AF-A0A954PP08-F1
#
_entry.id   AF-A0A954PP08-F1
#
_cell.length_a   1.000
_cell.length_b   1.000
_cell.length_c   1.000
_cell.angle_alpha   90.00
_cell.angle_beta   90.00
_cell.angle_gamma   90.00
#
_symmetry.space_group_name_H-M   'P 1'
#
loop_
_entity.id
_entity.type
_entity.pdbx_description
1 polymer ?
#
loop_
_entity_poly.entity_id
_entity_poly.type
_entity_poly.pdbx_seq_one_letter_code
_entity_poly.pdbx_strand_id
1 'polypeptide(L)'
;TTHLFLAVRFNCNKCHDHPFERWTQDQYYELAAFFAQTGLKADPASGDKKIGGTAVEGAKPLYEEVFDKTEGEMTHVRTGEAVAPAFPYQCDVPGAEGATRRQQLAAWITSRDNAYFSKSFVNRLWGYLTGVGLMMPLDDIRAGNPPTNPELLEHLSQEFLRTDFDVEHMLRLICNSRTYQLSVGSHRWNADDTLNYSHATARRLPAEVLYDAVYAVTGAISEIPGVAPGTRAAALPDVAVSLPDGFLNNLGRPVRESACECERSQELQLGPVMALVSGPTVGKAISDPKCALPKLAANTVLSEEQIVREIYLRVLSREASDEEVAAVMQAAEGISTDHQRLAAQLAERESWWQAERARREQLRLSRLEETQRSIAARQDEIAAERKRMTEERQSKIAEAEKALADYRKGALEVALKYLDDRPLQNWFPLLPATLEATNKAELTVQPDR
;
A
#
# COMPACT_ATOMS: atom_id res chain seq x y z
N THR A 1 -14.86 7.88 12.65
CA THR A 1 -16.11 7.17 13.01
C THR A 1 -17.35 7.81 12.43
N THR A 2 -17.67 9.07 12.77
CA THR A 2 -18.83 9.78 12.20
C THR A 2 -18.78 9.88 10.68
N HIS A 3 -17.61 10.23 10.13
CA HIS A 3 -17.41 10.30 8.69
C HIS A 3 -17.66 8.95 8.00
N LEU A 4 -17.14 7.85 8.55
CA LEU A 4 -17.29 6.52 7.96
C LEU A 4 -18.73 6.00 8.03
N PHE A 5 -19.32 6.00 9.23
CA PHE A 5 -20.62 5.36 9.48
C PHE A 5 -21.82 6.27 9.22
N LEU A 6 -21.69 7.56 9.49
CA LEU A 6 -22.79 8.53 9.41
C LEU A 6 -22.64 9.47 8.21
N ALA A 7 -21.52 9.43 7.48
CA ALA A 7 -21.21 10.40 6.42
C ALA A 7 -21.25 11.85 6.91
N VAL A 8 -20.94 12.09 8.20
CA VAL A 8 -20.90 13.43 8.80
C VAL A 8 -19.47 13.79 9.17
N ARG A 9 -18.99 14.95 8.70
CA ARG A 9 -17.60 15.38 8.86
C ARG A 9 -17.42 16.29 10.06
N PHE A 10 -16.84 15.75 11.13
CA PHE A 10 -16.58 16.46 12.38
C PHE A 10 -15.20 17.15 12.44
N ASN A 11 -14.38 17.04 11.39
CA ASN A 11 -12.98 17.48 11.45
C ASN A 11 -12.82 18.99 11.70
N CYS A 12 -13.71 19.83 11.15
CA CYS A 12 -13.71 21.27 11.40
C CYS A 12 -14.08 21.62 12.85
N ASN A 13 -14.97 20.80 13.45
CA ASN A 13 -15.47 20.99 14.81
C ASN A 13 -14.40 20.88 15.88
N LYS A 14 -13.24 20.30 15.58
CA LYS A 14 -12.11 20.26 16.50
C LYS A 14 -11.69 21.66 16.96
N CYS A 15 -11.72 22.65 16.07
CA CYS A 15 -11.18 23.99 16.35
C CYS A 15 -12.26 25.06 16.56
N HIS A 16 -13.43 24.93 15.92
CA HIS A 16 -14.52 25.90 15.98
C HIS A 16 -15.85 25.23 15.60
N ASP A 17 -16.99 25.85 15.90
CA ASP A 17 -18.30 25.36 15.42
C ASP A 17 -18.35 25.30 13.89
N HIS A 18 -19.05 24.32 13.32
CA HIS A 18 -19.07 24.16 11.87
C HIS A 18 -19.74 25.37 11.20
N PRO A 19 -19.12 26.02 10.19
CA PRO A 19 -19.61 27.30 9.68
C PRO A 19 -20.94 27.22 8.93
N PHE A 20 -21.30 26.03 8.44
CA PHE A 20 -22.49 25.81 7.59
C PHE A 20 -23.38 24.66 8.07
N GLU A 21 -23.11 24.08 9.24
CA GLU A 21 -23.87 22.95 9.78
C GLU A 21 -24.14 23.15 11.26
N ARG A 22 -25.07 22.37 11.81
CA ARG A 22 -25.51 22.48 13.21
C ARG A 22 -24.51 21.97 14.25
N TRP A 23 -23.37 21.43 13.83
CA TRP A 23 -22.44 20.75 14.71
C TRP A 23 -21.55 21.76 15.44
N THR A 24 -21.41 21.60 16.75
CA THR A 24 -20.58 22.49 17.59
C THR A 24 -19.22 21.89 17.90
N GLN A 25 -18.29 22.72 18.37
CA GLN A 25 -17.01 22.27 18.89
C GLN A 25 -17.18 21.39 20.13
N ASP A 26 -18.10 21.76 21.02
CA ASP A 26 -18.33 20.99 22.25
C ASP A 26 -18.75 19.55 21.92
N GLN A 27 -19.67 19.37 20.95
CA GLN A 27 -20.10 18.05 20.46
C GLN A 27 -18.96 17.19 19.89
N TYR A 28 -17.93 17.82 19.31
CA TYR A 28 -16.74 17.08 18.87
C TYR A 28 -16.01 16.44 20.06
N TYR A 29 -15.77 17.20 21.12
CA TYR A 29 -15.05 16.72 22.29
C TYR A 29 -15.87 15.74 23.12
N GLU A 30 -17.19 15.96 23.24
CA GLU A 30 -18.14 15.05 23.86
C GLU A 30 -18.16 13.69 23.15
N LEU A 31 -18.19 13.70 21.81
CA LEU A 31 -18.14 12.45 21.05
C LEU A 31 -16.76 11.79 21.12
N ALA A 32 -15.69 12.57 21.12
CA ALA A 32 -14.32 12.06 21.29
C ALA A 32 -14.10 11.40 22.66
N ALA A 33 -14.80 11.84 23.70
CA ALA A 33 -14.71 11.27 25.05
C ALA A 33 -15.15 9.80 25.14
N PHE A 34 -15.96 9.31 24.19
CA PHE A 34 -16.25 7.88 24.09
C PHE A 34 -15.01 7.03 23.75
N PHE A 35 -14.02 7.60 23.04
CA PHE A 35 -12.78 6.91 22.67
C PHE A 35 -11.68 7.02 23.74
N ALA A 36 -11.83 7.90 24.73
CA ALA A 36 -10.82 8.11 25.78
C ALA A 36 -10.49 6.82 26.56
N GLN A 37 -11.47 5.92 26.66
CA GLN A 37 -11.34 4.62 27.32
C GLN A 37 -11.14 3.47 26.32
N THR A 38 -10.70 3.72 25.08
CA THR A 38 -10.31 2.67 24.14
C THR A 38 -8.79 2.47 24.19
N GLY A 39 -8.36 1.21 24.22
CA GLY A 39 -6.96 0.80 24.20
C GLY A 39 -6.69 -0.21 23.08
N LEU A 40 -5.43 -0.24 22.66
CA LEU A 40 -4.87 -1.26 21.77
C LEU A 40 -3.74 -1.96 22.52
N LYS A 41 -3.68 -3.28 22.44
CA LYS A 41 -2.56 -4.09 22.94
C LYS A 41 -2.21 -5.16 21.90
N ALA A 42 -0.99 -5.68 21.95
CA ALA A 42 -0.56 -6.75 21.05
C ALA A 42 -1.40 -8.02 21.30
N ASP A 43 -1.96 -8.59 20.24
CA ASP A 43 -2.60 -9.90 20.31
C ASP A 43 -1.48 -10.98 20.35
N PRO A 44 -1.54 -11.96 21.28
CA PRO A 44 -0.59 -13.07 21.33
C PRO A 44 -0.39 -13.82 20.00
N ALA A 45 -1.42 -13.88 19.15
CA ALA A 45 -1.36 -14.50 17.81
C ALA A 45 -0.37 -13.79 16.87
N SER A 46 0.01 -12.54 17.19
CA SER A 46 0.99 -11.78 16.42
C SER A 46 2.40 -12.37 16.55
N GLY A 47 2.75 -12.99 17.69
CA GLY A 47 4.13 -13.39 18.00
C GLY A 47 5.13 -12.25 17.76
N ASP A 48 6.24 -12.53 17.09
CA ASP A 48 7.25 -11.52 16.70
C ASP A 48 6.89 -10.77 15.40
N LYS A 49 5.78 -11.11 14.75
CA LYS A 49 5.38 -10.48 13.49
C LYS A 49 4.88 -9.07 13.76
N LYS A 50 5.37 -8.13 12.94
CA LYS A 50 4.98 -6.72 12.97
C LYS A 50 4.64 -6.24 11.57
N ILE A 51 3.88 -5.15 11.52
CA ILE A 51 3.51 -4.46 10.28
C ILE A 51 3.81 -2.96 10.40
N GLY A 52 4.06 -2.32 9.26
CA GLY A 52 4.54 -0.94 9.20
C GLY A 52 5.99 -0.81 9.68
N GLY A 53 6.33 0.34 10.26
CA GLY A 53 7.72 0.70 10.59
C GLY A 53 8.33 1.59 9.52
N THR A 54 7.89 2.83 9.45
CA THR A 54 8.56 3.88 8.67
C THR A 54 9.52 4.65 9.58
N ALA A 55 10.26 5.61 9.01
CA ALA A 55 11.08 6.52 9.80
C ALA A 55 10.24 7.41 10.75
N VAL A 56 8.92 7.48 10.55
CA VAL A 56 8.00 8.38 11.28
C VAL A 56 7.03 7.59 12.18
N GLU A 57 6.63 6.38 11.78
CA GLU A 57 5.76 5.51 12.56
C GLU A 57 6.46 4.20 12.92
N GLY A 58 6.55 3.90 14.21
CA GLY A 58 7.11 2.64 14.70
C GLY A 58 6.30 1.41 14.23
N ALA A 59 6.98 0.28 14.07
CA ALA A 59 6.34 -0.97 13.67
C ALA A 59 5.33 -1.44 14.74
N LYS A 60 4.10 -1.74 14.32
CA LYS A 60 3.01 -2.22 15.17
C LYS A 60 2.91 -3.75 15.13
N PRO A 61 2.35 -4.42 16.14
CA PRO A 61 2.02 -5.85 16.06
C PRO A 61 1.17 -6.14 14.81
N LEU A 62 1.33 -7.32 14.21
CA LEU A 62 0.51 -7.76 13.08
C LEU A 62 -0.98 -7.82 13.45
N TYR A 63 -1.27 -8.20 14.70
CA TYR A 63 -2.62 -8.24 15.25
C TYR A 63 -2.68 -7.43 16.54
N GLU A 64 -3.68 -6.56 16.65
CA GLU A 64 -3.94 -5.77 17.86
C GLU A 64 -5.33 -6.11 18.41
N GLU A 65 -5.39 -6.30 19.72
CA GLU A 65 -6.65 -6.46 20.45
C GLU A 65 -7.14 -5.09 20.91
N VAL A 66 -8.35 -4.73 20.50
CA VAL A 66 -9.06 -3.54 21.01
C VAL A 66 -9.70 -3.90 22.34
N PHE A 67 -9.40 -3.14 23.39
CA PHE A 67 -9.98 -3.34 24.72
C PHE A 67 -10.48 -2.03 25.33
N ASP A 68 -11.40 -2.15 26.30
CA ASP A 68 -11.92 -1.01 27.04
C ASP A 68 -11.11 -0.80 28.32
N LYS A 69 -10.57 0.41 28.50
CA LYS A 69 -9.85 0.86 29.70
C LYS A 69 -10.84 1.23 30.79
N THR A 70 -10.40 1.16 32.05
CA THR A 70 -11.19 1.59 33.22
C THR A 70 -11.10 3.08 33.48
N GLU A 71 -10.10 3.75 32.90
CA GLU A 71 -9.80 5.17 33.11
C GLU A 71 -9.42 5.86 31.79
N GLY A 72 -9.53 7.19 31.78
CA GLY A 72 -9.25 8.04 30.63
C GLY A 72 -10.38 9.03 30.39
N GLU A 73 -10.03 10.31 30.29
CA GLU A 73 -10.97 11.39 29.96
C GLU A 73 -10.45 12.22 28.78
N MET A 74 -11.39 12.82 28.05
CA MET A 74 -11.06 13.76 26.99
C MET A 74 -10.99 15.17 27.57
N THR A 75 -9.97 15.94 27.20
CA THR A 75 -9.84 17.35 27.58
C THR A 75 -10.31 18.25 26.44
N HIS A 76 -11.19 19.20 26.74
CA HIS A 76 -11.58 20.22 25.77
C HIS A 76 -10.44 21.21 25.58
N VAL A 77 -9.91 21.36 24.37
CA VAL A 77 -8.71 22.20 24.15
C VAL A 77 -8.98 23.69 24.42
N ARG A 78 -10.20 24.17 24.15
CA ARG A 78 -10.60 25.57 24.43
C ARG A 78 -10.74 25.90 25.92
N THR A 79 -11.31 25.01 26.75
CA THR A 79 -11.61 25.30 28.16
C THR A 79 -10.55 24.72 29.10
N GLY A 80 -9.80 23.70 28.67
CA GLY A 80 -8.86 22.96 29.50
C GLY A 80 -9.53 21.97 30.46
N GLU A 81 -10.85 21.84 30.40
CA GLU A 81 -11.63 20.99 31.31
C GLU A 81 -11.84 19.57 30.75
N ALA A 82 -12.06 18.61 31.64
CA ALA A 82 -12.47 17.27 31.25
C ALA A 82 -13.91 17.27 30.72
N VAL A 83 -14.15 16.53 29.64
CA VAL A 83 -15.45 16.44 28.96
C VAL A 83 -16.02 15.05 29.14
N ALA A 84 -17.23 14.98 29.69
CA ALA A 84 -17.98 13.75 29.77
C ALA A 84 -18.51 13.32 28.38
N PRO A 85 -18.63 12.01 28.10
CA PRO A 85 -19.20 11.54 26.85
C PRO A 85 -20.67 11.94 26.73
N ALA A 86 -21.02 12.55 25.61
CA ALA A 86 -22.40 12.89 25.27
C ALA A 86 -22.65 12.72 23.76
N PHE A 87 -23.89 12.36 23.41
CA PHE A 87 -24.28 12.19 22.01
C PHE A 87 -24.67 13.53 21.39
N PRO A 88 -24.30 13.81 20.12
CA PRO A 88 -24.64 15.07 19.45
C PRO A 88 -26.15 15.32 19.31
N TYR A 89 -26.98 14.28 19.41
CA TYR A 89 -28.44 14.35 19.43
C TYR A 89 -29.03 13.09 20.06
N GLN A 90 -30.27 13.20 20.52
CA GLN A 90 -30.99 12.13 21.20
C GLN A 90 -31.44 11.03 20.21
N CYS A 91 -31.25 9.78 20.60
CA CYS A 91 -31.76 8.56 19.95
C CYS A 91 -32.20 7.59 21.05
N ASP A 92 -33.10 6.65 20.74
CA ASP A 92 -33.34 5.52 21.64
C ASP A 92 -32.19 4.52 21.51
N VAL A 93 -31.36 4.43 22.56
CA VAL A 93 -30.17 3.58 22.60
C VAL A 93 -30.43 2.39 23.54
N PRO A 94 -30.60 1.16 23.02
CA PRO A 94 -30.84 -0.01 23.86
C PRO A 94 -29.56 -0.43 24.61
N GLY A 95 -29.72 -0.96 25.83
CA GLY A 95 -28.65 -1.67 26.55
C GLY A 95 -27.60 -0.81 27.26
N ALA A 96 -27.99 0.34 27.81
CA ALA A 96 -27.04 1.28 28.44
C ALA A 96 -26.45 0.80 29.78
N GLU A 97 -27.10 -0.11 30.51
CA GLU A 97 -26.69 -0.47 31.87
C GLU A 97 -25.44 -1.38 31.85
N GLY A 98 -24.35 -0.90 32.44
CA GLY A 98 -23.06 -1.62 32.48
C GLY A 98 -22.27 -1.63 31.17
N ALA A 99 -22.77 -0.99 30.10
CA ALA A 99 -22.08 -0.92 28.81
C ALA A 99 -20.85 -0.01 28.86
N THR A 100 -19.77 -0.42 28.20
CA THR A 100 -18.57 0.40 28.04
C THR A 100 -18.84 1.60 27.13
N ARG A 101 -18.03 2.67 27.21
CA ARG A 101 -18.19 3.85 26.34
C ARG A 101 -18.23 3.46 24.84
N ARG A 102 -17.38 2.52 24.43
CA ARG A 102 -17.36 2.03 23.04
C ARG A 102 -18.64 1.28 22.66
N GLN A 103 -19.19 0.47 23.57
CA GLN A 103 -20.48 -0.21 23.36
C GLN A 103 -21.63 0.78 23.26
N GLN A 104 -21.66 1.79 24.14
CA GLN A 104 -22.67 2.87 24.10
C GLN A 104 -22.61 3.63 22.78
N LEU A 105 -21.42 3.99 22.31
CA LEU A 105 -21.25 4.66 21.03
C LEU A 105 -21.69 3.78 19.85
N ALA A 106 -21.32 2.50 19.86
CA ALA A 106 -21.75 1.56 18.82
C ALA A 106 -23.28 1.46 18.77
N ALA A 107 -23.94 1.30 19.92
CA ALA A 107 -25.39 1.23 20.03
C ALA A 107 -26.08 2.52 19.57
N TRP A 108 -25.48 3.70 19.81
CA TRP A 108 -26.01 4.97 19.31
C TRP A 108 -25.84 5.15 17.79
N ILE A 109 -24.69 4.75 17.24
CA ILE A 109 -24.43 4.80 15.79
C ILE A 109 -25.45 3.91 15.06
N THR A 110 -25.70 2.70 15.57
CA THR A 110 -26.61 1.73 14.95
C THR A 110 -28.03 1.80 15.52
N SER A 111 -28.38 2.85 16.25
CA SER A 111 -29.76 3.03 16.73
C SER A 111 -30.71 3.22 15.54
N ARG A 112 -31.91 2.66 15.64
CA ARG A 112 -32.96 2.78 14.62
C ARG A 112 -33.42 4.24 14.44
N ASP A 113 -33.23 5.07 15.46
CA ASP A 113 -33.56 6.49 15.43
C ASP A 113 -32.40 7.37 14.94
N ASN A 114 -31.24 6.77 14.66
CA ASN A 114 -30.11 7.51 14.11
C ASN A 114 -30.42 7.97 12.69
N ALA A 115 -30.59 9.28 12.52
CA ALA A 115 -31.01 9.88 11.25
C ALA A 115 -30.02 9.70 10.08
N TYR A 116 -28.78 9.27 10.36
CA TYR A 116 -27.70 9.25 9.37
C TYR A 116 -27.22 7.85 9.01
N PHE A 117 -27.20 6.90 9.95
CA PHE A 117 -26.60 5.58 9.72
C PHE A 117 -27.21 4.86 8.51
N SER A 118 -28.54 4.70 8.48
CA SER A 118 -29.21 4.02 7.37
C SER A 118 -28.99 4.77 6.05
N LYS A 119 -29.13 6.10 6.03
CA LYS A 119 -28.94 6.94 4.83
C LYS A 119 -27.53 6.83 4.28
N SER A 120 -26.53 6.94 5.15
CA SER A 120 -25.11 6.81 4.84
C SER A 120 -24.83 5.43 4.23
N PHE A 121 -25.30 4.37 4.87
CA PHE A 121 -25.06 3.01 4.41
C PHE A 121 -25.71 2.72 3.05
N VAL A 122 -27.01 3.03 2.88
CA VAL A 122 -27.71 2.75 1.62
C VAL A 122 -27.24 3.65 0.48
N ASN A 123 -26.84 4.91 0.76
CA ASN A 123 -26.24 5.79 -0.24
C ASN A 123 -24.90 5.22 -0.74
N ARG A 124 -24.06 4.73 0.18
CA ARG A 124 -22.78 4.09 -0.18
C ARG A 124 -23.01 2.81 -0.99
N LEU A 125 -23.95 1.96 -0.56
CA LEU A 125 -24.31 0.73 -1.29
C LEU A 125 -24.83 1.05 -2.69
N TRP A 126 -25.73 2.03 -2.81
CA TRP A 126 -26.25 2.50 -4.08
C TRP A 126 -25.15 3.02 -5.00
N GLY A 127 -24.28 3.90 -4.48
CA GLY A 127 -23.14 4.43 -5.23
C GLY A 127 -22.16 3.33 -5.68
N TYR A 128 -21.86 2.38 -4.82
CA TYR A 128 -21.02 1.22 -5.16
C TYR A 128 -21.66 0.26 -6.16
N LEU A 129 -22.98 0.29 -6.35
CA LEU A 129 -23.71 -0.57 -7.29
C LEU A 129 -24.15 0.15 -8.56
N THR A 130 -24.24 1.48 -8.58
CA THR A 130 -24.67 2.25 -9.76
C THR A 130 -23.60 3.19 -10.30
N GLY A 131 -22.54 3.45 -9.53
CA GLY A 131 -21.42 4.34 -9.87
C GLY A 131 -21.53 5.74 -9.30
N VAL A 132 -22.74 6.20 -9.00
CA VAL A 132 -23.01 7.54 -8.48
C VAL A 132 -24.01 7.44 -7.34
N GLY A 133 -23.65 7.96 -6.17
CA GLY A 133 -24.56 8.00 -5.02
C GLY A 133 -25.77 8.88 -5.25
N LEU A 134 -26.83 8.67 -4.47
CA LEU A 134 -27.94 9.60 -4.38
C LEU A 134 -27.49 10.94 -3.78
N MET A 135 -26.45 10.91 -2.95
CA MET A 135 -25.69 12.08 -2.50
C MET A 135 -24.21 11.85 -2.81
N MET A 136 -23.56 12.89 -3.34
CA MET A 136 -22.13 12.89 -3.65
C MET A 136 -21.45 14.08 -2.97
N PRO A 137 -20.25 13.91 -2.37
CA PRO A 137 -19.55 12.64 -2.11
C PRO A 137 -20.35 11.63 -1.26
N LEU A 138 -20.06 10.33 -1.40
CA LEU A 138 -20.81 9.26 -0.68
C LEU A 138 -20.77 9.39 0.84
N ASP A 139 -19.78 10.13 1.34
CA ASP A 139 -19.42 10.30 2.74
C ASP A 139 -19.66 11.73 3.25
N ASP A 140 -20.55 12.50 2.60
CA ASP A 140 -20.89 13.89 2.94
C ASP A 140 -22.42 14.13 2.95
N ILE A 141 -23.08 13.75 4.03
CA ILE A 141 -24.51 14.01 4.28
C ILE A 141 -24.66 15.30 5.09
N ARG A 142 -25.22 16.33 4.46
CA ARG A 142 -25.47 17.63 5.08
C ARG A 142 -26.62 18.36 4.40
N ALA A 143 -27.20 19.35 5.08
CA ALA A 143 -28.33 20.12 4.58
C ALA A 143 -28.03 20.84 3.24
N GLY A 144 -26.78 21.27 3.03
CA GLY A 144 -26.32 21.90 1.78
C GLY A 144 -26.02 20.92 0.64
N ASN A 145 -26.17 19.60 0.86
CA ASN A 145 -25.94 18.56 -0.13
C ASN A 145 -27.17 17.62 -0.22
N PRO A 146 -28.31 18.10 -0.77
CA PRO A 146 -29.51 17.30 -0.84
C PRO A 146 -29.36 16.12 -1.82
N PRO A 147 -30.06 14.99 -1.60
CA PRO A 147 -30.04 13.87 -2.52
C PRO A 147 -30.69 14.22 -3.87
N THR A 148 -30.18 13.63 -4.95
CA THR A 148 -30.74 13.74 -6.30
C THR A 148 -32.15 13.17 -6.40
N ASN A 149 -32.47 12.17 -5.57
CA ASN A 149 -33.80 11.59 -5.41
C ASN A 149 -34.09 11.33 -3.91
N PRO A 150 -34.67 12.32 -3.20
CA PRO A 150 -34.99 12.20 -1.76
C PRO A 150 -35.93 11.04 -1.44
N GLU A 151 -36.94 10.80 -2.27
CA GLU A 151 -37.95 9.77 -2.06
C GLU A 151 -37.34 8.36 -2.15
N LEU A 152 -36.44 8.15 -3.10
CA LEU A 152 -35.71 6.88 -3.24
C LEU A 152 -34.76 6.65 -2.07
N LEU A 153 -34.01 7.68 -1.65
CA LEU A 153 -33.12 7.56 -0.48
C LEU A 153 -33.92 7.19 0.78
N GLU A 154 -35.06 7.84 0.99
CA GLU A 154 -35.93 7.55 2.12
C GLU A 154 -36.50 6.13 2.04
N HIS A 155 -36.97 5.71 0.87
CA HIS A 155 -37.48 4.35 0.66
C HIS A 155 -36.42 3.29 1.00
N LEU A 156 -35.21 3.43 0.47
CA LEU A 156 -34.11 2.49 0.75
C LEU A 156 -33.70 2.51 2.22
N SER A 157 -33.69 3.67 2.85
CA SER A 157 -33.33 3.82 4.28
C SER A 157 -34.36 3.14 5.18
N GLN A 158 -35.65 3.31 4.90
CA GLN A 158 -36.73 2.66 5.64
C GLN A 158 -36.76 1.15 5.41
N GLU A 159 -36.49 0.70 4.19
CA GLU A 159 -36.40 -0.73 3.89
C GLU A 159 -35.25 -1.37 4.68
N PHE A 160 -34.08 -0.73 4.71
CA PHE A 160 -32.92 -1.21 5.48
C PHE A 160 -33.21 -1.29 6.98
N LEU A 161 -33.95 -0.33 7.54
CA LEU A 161 -34.41 -0.40 8.92
C LEU A 161 -35.42 -1.54 9.12
N ARG A 162 -36.39 -1.68 8.21
CA ARG A 162 -37.46 -2.69 8.28
C ARG A 162 -36.91 -4.12 8.29
N THR A 163 -35.81 -4.36 7.58
CA THR A 163 -35.15 -5.66 7.50
C THR A 163 -34.03 -5.84 8.52
N ASP A 164 -33.98 -4.99 9.55
CA ASP A 164 -32.98 -5.03 10.61
C ASP A 164 -31.53 -5.00 10.10
N PHE A 165 -31.28 -4.06 9.18
CA PHE A 165 -29.97 -3.83 8.57
C PHE A 165 -29.45 -4.99 7.71
N ASP A 166 -30.34 -5.81 7.13
CA ASP A 166 -29.97 -6.88 6.19
C ASP A 166 -29.36 -6.35 4.89
N VAL A 167 -28.03 -6.48 4.76
CA VAL A 167 -27.26 -6.05 3.59
C VAL A 167 -27.52 -6.94 2.37
N GLU A 168 -27.73 -8.24 2.55
CA GLU A 168 -28.00 -9.17 1.45
C GLU A 168 -29.36 -8.87 0.81
N HIS A 169 -30.35 -8.53 1.62
CA HIS A 169 -31.65 -8.06 1.15
C HIS A 169 -31.51 -6.77 0.32
N MET A 170 -30.76 -5.78 0.81
CA MET A 170 -30.56 -4.52 0.07
C MET A 170 -29.81 -4.73 -1.25
N LEU A 171 -28.78 -5.58 -1.26
CA LEU A 171 -28.08 -5.98 -2.49
C LEU A 171 -29.06 -6.61 -3.50
N ARG A 172 -29.88 -7.57 -3.03
CA ARG A 172 -30.90 -8.22 -3.88
C ARG A 172 -31.93 -7.21 -4.40
N LEU A 173 -32.39 -6.29 -3.58
CA LEU A 173 -33.37 -5.27 -3.96
C LEU A 173 -32.81 -4.36 -5.06
N ILE A 174 -31.60 -3.83 -4.87
CA ILE A 174 -30.96 -2.91 -5.83
C ILE A 174 -30.62 -3.65 -7.13
N CYS A 175 -29.99 -4.83 -7.05
CA CYS A 175 -29.58 -5.58 -8.23
C CYS A 175 -30.75 -6.08 -9.08
N ASN A 176 -31.93 -6.31 -8.49
CA ASN A 176 -33.15 -6.67 -9.24
C ASN A 176 -33.98 -5.46 -9.70
N SER A 177 -33.54 -4.23 -9.40
CA SER A 177 -34.24 -3.02 -9.85
C SER A 177 -34.06 -2.79 -11.35
N ARG A 178 -35.06 -2.16 -11.99
CA ARG A 178 -34.93 -1.70 -13.38
C ARG A 178 -33.69 -0.83 -13.57
N THR A 179 -33.42 0.07 -12.62
CA THR A 179 -32.32 1.05 -12.68
C THR A 179 -30.95 0.36 -12.76
N TYR A 180 -30.71 -0.66 -11.94
CA TYR A 180 -29.46 -1.41 -11.99
C TYR A 180 -29.30 -2.23 -13.29
N GLN A 181 -30.40 -2.73 -13.83
CA GLN A 181 -30.45 -3.57 -15.02
C GLN A 181 -30.45 -2.79 -16.35
N LEU A 182 -30.28 -1.46 -16.31
CA LEU A 182 -30.21 -0.65 -17.54
C LEU A 182 -28.94 -0.98 -18.34
N SER A 183 -29.01 -0.77 -19.65
CA SER A 183 -27.85 -0.92 -20.53
C SER A 183 -26.82 0.18 -20.27
N VAL A 184 -25.54 -0.11 -20.50
CA VAL A 184 -24.48 0.90 -20.58
C VAL A 184 -24.61 1.75 -21.85
N GLY A 185 -25.25 1.21 -22.88
CA GLY A 185 -25.53 1.95 -24.11
C GLY A 185 -26.45 3.13 -23.85
N SER A 186 -25.95 4.34 -24.12
CA SER A 186 -26.71 5.57 -24.09
C SER A 186 -27.19 5.96 -25.49
N HIS A 187 -28.03 6.99 -25.57
CA HIS A 187 -28.48 7.60 -26.81
C HIS A 187 -28.30 9.12 -26.75
N ARG A 188 -28.49 9.82 -27.87
CA ARG A 188 -28.23 11.26 -27.97
C ARG A 188 -28.93 12.17 -26.94
N TRP A 189 -30.02 11.72 -26.31
CA TRP A 189 -30.79 12.51 -25.33
C TRP A 189 -30.42 12.26 -23.87
N ASN A 190 -29.52 11.31 -23.59
CA ASN A 190 -29.11 10.98 -22.23
C ASN A 190 -27.61 10.67 -22.11
N ALA A 191 -26.84 10.92 -23.16
CA ALA A 191 -25.41 10.65 -23.17
C ALA A 191 -24.64 11.51 -22.17
N ASP A 192 -25.20 12.66 -21.78
CA ASP A 192 -24.69 13.60 -20.79
C ASP A 192 -25.27 13.41 -19.39
N ASP A 193 -26.20 12.46 -19.21
CA ASP A 193 -26.75 12.18 -17.90
C ASP A 193 -25.75 11.44 -17.02
N THR A 194 -25.34 12.09 -15.94
CA THR A 194 -24.36 11.58 -14.98
C THR A 194 -24.95 11.37 -13.59
N LEU A 195 -26.22 11.71 -13.37
CA LEU A 195 -26.81 11.79 -12.03
C LEU A 195 -28.17 11.09 -11.92
N ASN A 196 -28.94 11.00 -13.01
CA ASN A 196 -30.34 10.57 -12.98
C ASN A 196 -30.55 9.09 -13.35
N TYR A 197 -29.45 8.34 -13.51
CA TYR A 197 -29.47 6.90 -13.74
C TYR A 197 -30.29 6.49 -14.99
N SER A 198 -30.29 7.31 -16.04
CA SER A 198 -31.00 6.99 -17.29
C SER A 198 -30.40 5.80 -18.05
N HIS A 199 -29.16 5.42 -17.73
CA HIS A 199 -28.42 4.29 -18.25
C HIS A 199 -27.41 3.81 -17.20
N ALA A 200 -26.85 2.61 -17.37
CA ALA A 200 -25.85 2.09 -16.45
C ALA A 200 -24.46 2.70 -16.73
N THR A 201 -23.72 2.96 -15.66
CA THR A 201 -22.34 3.43 -15.76
C THR A 201 -21.38 2.23 -15.74
N ALA A 202 -20.49 2.17 -16.74
CA ALA A 202 -19.39 1.21 -16.74
C ALA A 202 -18.42 1.51 -15.59
N ARG A 203 -18.11 0.51 -14.79
CA ARG A 203 -17.30 0.68 -13.57
C ARG A 203 -16.24 -0.39 -13.50
N ARG A 204 -15.05 0.03 -13.07
CA ARG A 204 -13.94 -0.89 -12.84
C ARG A 204 -14.12 -1.54 -11.48
N LEU A 205 -13.85 -2.84 -11.40
CA LEU A 205 -13.74 -3.53 -10.12
C LEU A 205 -12.65 -2.88 -9.25
N PRO A 206 -12.86 -2.75 -7.93
CA PRO A 206 -11.81 -2.38 -6.98
C PRO A 206 -10.54 -3.21 -7.20
N ALA A 207 -9.36 -2.64 -6.97
CA ALA A 207 -8.07 -3.30 -7.26
C ALA A 207 -7.97 -4.74 -6.72
N GLU A 208 -8.42 -4.92 -5.48
CA GLU A 208 -8.40 -6.18 -4.75
C GLU A 208 -9.38 -7.19 -5.38
N VAL A 209 -10.60 -6.74 -5.68
CA VAL A 209 -11.63 -7.56 -6.32
C VAL A 209 -11.24 -7.94 -7.75
N LEU A 210 -10.60 -7.02 -8.48
CA LEU A 210 -10.10 -7.27 -9.82
C LEU A 210 -8.97 -8.30 -9.82
N TYR A 211 -8.04 -8.19 -8.87
CA TYR A 211 -7.00 -9.19 -8.65
C TYR A 211 -7.64 -10.56 -8.38
N ASP A 212 -8.57 -10.62 -7.42
CA ASP A 212 -9.26 -11.87 -7.07
C ASP A 212 -10.05 -12.45 -8.25
N ALA A 213 -10.68 -11.60 -9.07
CA ALA A 213 -11.39 -12.02 -10.27
C ALA A 213 -10.46 -12.68 -11.30
N VAL A 214 -9.27 -12.12 -11.54
CA VAL A 214 -8.27 -12.70 -12.46
C VAL A 214 -7.88 -14.13 -12.02
N TYR A 215 -7.60 -14.33 -10.74
CA TYR A 215 -7.24 -15.65 -10.22
C TYR A 215 -8.45 -16.60 -10.16
N ALA A 216 -9.64 -16.09 -9.88
CA ALA A 216 -10.87 -16.88 -9.92
C ALA A 216 -11.20 -17.40 -11.34
N VAL A 217 -11.14 -16.53 -12.35
CA VAL A 217 -11.44 -16.93 -13.74
C VAL A 217 -10.33 -17.80 -14.32
N THR A 218 -9.06 -17.56 -14.01
CA THR A 218 -7.99 -18.45 -14.49
C THR A 218 -7.94 -19.77 -13.71
N GLY A 219 -8.37 -19.79 -12.44
CA GLY A 219 -8.19 -20.94 -11.54
C GLY A 219 -6.74 -21.10 -11.04
N ALA A 220 -5.89 -20.11 -11.31
CA ALA A 220 -4.54 -20.02 -10.75
C ALA A 220 -4.60 -19.77 -9.24
N ILE A 221 -3.51 -20.08 -8.53
CA ILE A 221 -3.42 -19.83 -7.09
C ILE A 221 -2.73 -18.48 -6.87
N SER A 222 -3.37 -17.59 -6.10
CA SER A 222 -2.77 -16.30 -5.74
C SER A 222 -1.56 -16.51 -4.82
N GLU A 223 -0.46 -15.81 -5.11
CA GLU A 223 0.76 -15.84 -4.31
C GLU A 223 1.10 -14.42 -3.86
N ILE A 224 0.37 -13.96 -2.83
CA ILE A 224 0.59 -12.64 -2.25
C ILE A 224 1.66 -12.73 -1.15
N PRO A 225 2.72 -11.91 -1.18
CA PRO A 225 3.78 -11.98 -0.17
C PRO A 225 3.26 -11.80 1.26
N GLY A 226 3.79 -12.59 2.20
CA GLY A 226 3.48 -12.46 3.63
C GLY A 226 2.18 -13.13 4.08
N VAL A 227 1.37 -13.69 3.17
CA VAL A 227 0.17 -14.47 3.48
C VAL A 227 0.22 -15.87 2.84
N ALA A 228 -0.69 -16.76 3.22
CA ALA A 228 -0.74 -18.11 2.68
C ALA A 228 -1.14 -18.11 1.19
N PRO A 229 -0.65 -19.07 0.37
CA PRO A 229 -1.11 -19.24 -1.01
C PRO A 229 -2.62 -19.40 -1.10
N GLY A 230 -3.26 -18.77 -2.09
CA GLY A 230 -4.71 -18.76 -2.28
C GLY A 230 -5.44 -17.72 -1.43
N THR A 231 -4.74 -16.92 -0.62
CA THR A 231 -5.35 -15.79 0.09
C THR A 231 -5.86 -14.77 -0.93
N ARG A 232 -7.12 -14.36 -0.78
CA ARG A 232 -7.74 -13.29 -1.58
C ARG A 232 -7.11 -11.94 -1.25
N ALA A 233 -6.88 -11.10 -2.25
CA ALA A 233 -6.45 -9.72 -2.06
C ALA A 233 -7.47 -8.93 -1.23
N ALA A 234 -8.77 -9.22 -1.37
CA ALA A 234 -9.81 -8.61 -0.54
C ALA A 234 -9.76 -9.02 0.95
N ALA A 235 -9.01 -10.08 1.29
CA ALA A 235 -8.85 -10.59 2.65
C ALA A 235 -7.48 -10.21 3.26
N LEU A 236 -6.72 -9.32 2.62
CA LEU A 236 -5.44 -8.88 3.16
C LEU A 236 -5.66 -8.12 4.48
N PRO A 237 -4.82 -8.39 5.50
CA PRO A 237 -4.99 -7.77 6.82
C PRO A 237 -4.71 -6.26 6.78
N ASP A 238 -3.84 -5.83 5.88
CA ASP A 238 -3.37 -4.45 5.83
C ASP A 238 -2.87 -4.05 4.42
N VAL A 239 -2.84 -2.75 4.16
CA VAL A 239 -2.43 -2.15 2.88
C VAL A 239 -0.91 -2.18 2.65
N ALA A 240 -0.10 -2.33 3.70
CA ALA A 240 1.35 -2.48 3.58
C ALA A 240 1.74 -3.78 2.84
N VAL A 241 0.86 -4.80 2.85
CA VAL A 241 1.05 -5.99 2.03
C VAL A 241 0.89 -5.61 0.57
N SER A 242 2.01 -5.52 -0.14
CA SER A 242 2.08 -5.06 -1.53
C SER A 242 2.55 -6.18 -2.46
N LEU A 243 2.05 -6.14 -3.69
CA LEU A 243 2.53 -7.02 -4.74
C LEU A 243 3.83 -6.48 -5.34
N PRO A 244 4.80 -7.33 -5.71
CA PRO A 244 6.08 -6.88 -6.26
C PRO A 244 5.95 -6.06 -7.55
N ASP A 245 4.89 -6.28 -8.32
CA ASP A 245 4.59 -5.56 -9.57
C ASP A 245 3.73 -4.31 -9.34
N GLY A 246 3.36 -4.01 -8.09
CA GLY A 246 2.58 -2.83 -7.74
C GLY A 246 1.11 -2.87 -8.19
N PHE A 247 0.58 -4.03 -8.62
CA PHE A 247 -0.75 -4.12 -9.23
C PHE A 247 -1.87 -3.46 -8.40
N LEU A 248 -1.93 -3.74 -7.09
CA LEU A 248 -2.99 -3.19 -6.23
C LEU A 248 -2.93 -1.66 -6.13
N ASN A 249 -1.73 -1.10 -5.97
CA ASN A 249 -1.54 0.34 -5.81
C ASN A 249 -1.76 1.08 -7.15
N ASN A 250 -1.26 0.51 -8.25
CA ASN A 250 -1.51 1.03 -9.60
C ASN A 250 -3.02 1.09 -9.89
N LEU A 251 -3.79 0.10 -9.42
CA LEU A 251 -5.24 0.02 -9.61
C LEU A 251 -6.04 0.78 -8.52
N GLY A 252 -5.40 1.69 -7.79
CA GLY A 252 -6.08 2.64 -6.90
C GLY A 252 -6.52 2.08 -5.54
N ARG A 253 -5.84 1.04 -5.02
CA ARG A 253 -6.01 0.62 -3.63
C ARG A 253 -5.64 1.77 -2.68
N PRO A 254 -6.52 2.18 -1.75
CA PRO A 254 -6.24 3.27 -0.82
C PRO A 254 -5.14 2.91 0.17
N VAL A 255 -4.44 3.92 0.67
CA VAL A 255 -3.38 3.79 1.69
C VAL A 255 -3.94 3.75 3.13
N ARG A 256 -5.27 3.89 3.29
CA ARG A 256 -5.98 3.85 4.59
C ARG A 256 -5.49 4.92 5.59
N GLU A 257 -5.07 6.08 5.09
CA GLU A 257 -4.64 7.21 5.94
C GLU A 257 -5.83 8.11 6.31
N SER A 258 -6.88 8.12 5.48
CA SER A 258 -8.11 8.88 5.67
C SER A 258 -9.35 7.98 5.62
N ALA A 259 -10.41 8.45 6.27
CA ALA A 259 -11.75 7.87 6.13
C ALA A 259 -12.48 8.36 4.86
N CYS A 260 -11.84 9.19 4.03
CA CYS A 260 -12.43 9.73 2.82
C CYS A 260 -12.64 8.65 1.77
N GLU A 261 -13.84 8.59 1.21
CA GLU A 261 -14.15 7.75 0.05
C GLU A 261 -13.30 8.13 -1.17
N CYS A 262 -12.87 9.40 -1.23
CA CYS A 262 -12.04 9.95 -2.29
C CYS A 262 -10.63 9.35 -2.38
N GLU A 263 -10.13 8.63 -1.38
CA GLU A 263 -8.81 7.96 -1.48
C GLU A 263 -8.80 6.83 -2.51
N ARG A 264 -9.96 6.25 -2.82
CA ARG A 264 -10.07 5.16 -3.79
C ARG A 264 -10.26 5.73 -5.19
N SER A 265 -9.24 5.61 -6.04
CA SER A 265 -9.34 6.00 -7.46
C SER A 265 -9.83 4.83 -8.31
N GLN A 266 -10.86 5.10 -9.13
CA GLN A 266 -11.36 4.17 -10.14
C GLN A 266 -11.09 4.67 -11.57
N GLU A 267 -10.34 5.76 -11.73
CA GLU A 267 -10.06 6.35 -13.04
C GLU A 267 -9.28 5.40 -13.95
N LEU A 268 -9.59 5.50 -15.25
CA LEU A 268 -8.87 4.79 -16.30
C LEU A 268 -7.61 5.60 -16.65
N GLN A 269 -6.47 5.09 -16.20
CA GLN A 269 -5.16 5.62 -16.56
C GLN A 269 -4.41 4.60 -17.42
N LEU A 270 -3.44 5.06 -18.21
CA LEU A 270 -2.66 4.17 -19.09
C LEU A 270 -1.89 3.09 -18.31
N GLY A 271 -1.34 3.44 -17.13
CA GLY A 271 -0.62 2.51 -16.26
C GLY A 271 -1.45 1.28 -15.83
N PRO A 272 -2.65 1.46 -15.26
CA PRO A 272 -3.60 0.39 -14.98
C PRO A 272 -3.96 -0.47 -16.19
N VAL A 273 -4.19 0.14 -17.35
CA VAL A 273 -4.52 -0.58 -18.59
C VAL A 273 -3.36 -1.49 -19.00
N MET A 274 -2.14 -0.96 -19.01
CA MET A 274 -0.95 -1.75 -19.34
C MET A 274 -0.70 -2.89 -18.34
N ALA A 275 -0.99 -2.67 -17.05
CA ALA A 275 -0.90 -3.72 -16.04
C ALA A 275 -1.89 -4.86 -16.26
N LEU A 276 -3.06 -4.60 -16.87
CA LEU A 276 -4.02 -5.65 -17.24
C LEU A 276 -3.66 -6.35 -18.55
N VAL A 277 -3.15 -5.62 -19.54
CA VAL A 277 -2.82 -6.16 -20.88
C VAL A 277 -1.56 -7.04 -20.84
N SER A 278 -0.50 -6.56 -20.18
CA SER A 278 0.82 -7.21 -20.23
C SER A 278 1.52 -7.24 -18.87
N GLY A 279 0.80 -6.99 -17.79
CA GLY A 279 1.39 -6.96 -16.45
C GLY A 279 1.68 -8.35 -15.89
N PRO A 280 2.65 -8.46 -14.96
CA PRO A 280 3.04 -9.74 -14.36
C PRO A 280 1.89 -10.47 -13.65
N THR A 281 0.99 -9.74 -12.97
CA THR A 281 -0.20 -10.33 -12.32
C THR A 281 -1.04 -11.18 -13.28
N VAL A 282 -1.44 -10.62 -14.42
CA VAL A 282 -2.26 -11.35 -15.41
C VAL A 282 -1.42 -12.40 -16.14
N GLY A 283 -0.20 -12.07 -16.54
CA GLY A 283 0.70 -12.99 -17.23
C GLY A 283 1.01 -14.25 -16.42
N LYS A 284 1.29 -14.11 -15.12
CA LYS A 284 1.52 -15.25 -14.21
C LYS A 284 0.27 -16.09 -14.02
N ALA A 285 -0.91 -15.47 -13.85
CA ALA A 285 -2.16 -16.20 -13.70
C ALA A 285 -2.49 -17.04 -14.94
N ILE A 286 -2.28 -16.48 -16.14
CA ILE A 286 -2.50 -17.21 -17.40
C ILE A 286 -1.45 -18.32 -17.61
N SER A 287 -0.20 -18.08 -17.20
CA SER A 287 0.91 -19.03 -17.34
C SER A 287 0.95 -20.11 -16.26
N ASP A 288 0.09 -20.03 -15.24
CA ASP A 288 0.01 -21.04 -14.17
C ASP A 288 -0.38 -22.40 -14.78
N PRO A 289 0.35 -23.50 -14.50
CA PRO A 289 -0.01 -24.84 -14.99
C PRO A 289 -1.43 -25.30 -14.62
N LYS A 290 -2.00 -24.76 -13.55
CA LYS A 290 -3.37 -25.04 -13.10
C LYS A 290 -4.42 -24.22 -13.85
N CYS A 291 -4.02 -23.19 -14.59
CA CYS A 291 -4.90 -22.32 -15.36
C CYS A 291 -5.87 -23.15 -16.22
N ALA A 292 -7.14 -22.80 -16.15
CA ALA A 292 -8.21 -23.48 -16.85
C ALA A 292 -8.23 -23.14 -18.34
N LEU A 293 -7.72 -21.97 -18.75
CA LEU A 293 -7.79 -21.51 -20.14
C LEU A 293 -6.99 -22.40 -21.09
N PRO A 294 -5.72 -22.79 -20.80
CA PRO A 294 -5.00 -23.74 -21.64
C PRO A 294 -5.67 -25.11 -21.72
N LYS A 295 -6.30 -25.57 -20.62
CA LYS A 295 -7.04 -26.86 -20.61
C LYS A 295 -8.28 -26.79 -21.50
N LEU A 296 -8.98 -25.67 -21.49
CA LEU A 296 -10.13 -25.41 -22.36
C LEU A 296 -9.69 -25.32 -23.82
N ALA A 297 -8.58 -24.64 -24.11
CA ALA A 297 -8.01 -24.53 -25.46
C ALA A 297 -7.49 -25.87 -26.00
N ALA A 298 -7.00 -26.76 -25.14
CA ALA A 298 -6.57 -28.11 -25.52
C ALA A 298 -7.73 -29.10 -25.68
N ASN A 299 -8.98 -28.68 -25.45
CA ASN A 299 -10.14 -29.54 -25.59
C ASN A 299 -10.40 -29.86 -27.06
N THR A 300 -10.27 -31.12 -27.45
CA THR A 300 -10.46 -31.59 -28.83
C THR A 300 -11.91 -31.91 -29.19
N VAL A 301 -12.82 -31.84 -28.22
CA VAL A 301 -14.26 -32.11 -28.42
C VAL A 301 -14.99 -30.84 -28.91
N LEU A 302 -14.56 -29.68 -28.44
CA LEU A 302 -15.17 -28.40 -28.80
C LEU A 302 -14.53 -27.83 -30.07
N SER A 303 -15.35 -27.21 -30.92
CA SER A 303 -14.85 -26.35 -31.99
C SER A 303 -14.21 -25.07 -31.42
N GLU A 304 -13.36 -24.42 -32.21
CA GLU A 304 -12.71 -23.15 -31.80
C GLU A 304 -13.74 -22.08 -31.40
N GLU A 305 -14.84 -21.96 -32.13
CA GLU A 305 -15.94 -21.04 -31.79
C GLU A 305 -16.59 -21.37 -30.44
N GLN A 306 -16.79 -22.66 -30.14
CA GLN A 306 -17.33 -23.09 -28.85
C GLN A 306 -16.35 -22.82 -27.71
N ILE A 307 -15.04 -22.98 -27.94
CA ILE A 307 -14.00 -22.60 -26.98
C ILE A 307 -14.08 -21.10 -26.67
N VAL A 308 -14.23 -20.25 -27.69
CA VAL A 308 -14.40 -18.79 -27.49
C VAL A 308 -15.62 -18.51 -26.62
N ARG A 309 -16.77 -19.13 -26.91
CA ARG A 309 -18.00 -18.94 -26.11
C ARG A 309 -17.83 -19.36 -24.65
N GLU A 310 -17.20 -20.49 -24.40
CA GLU A 310 -16.88 -20.97 -23.04
C GLU A 310 -15.96 -20.00 -22.29
N ILE A 311 -14.97 -19.39 -22.98
CA ILE A 311 -14.12 -18.35 -22.39
C ILE A 311 -14.95 -17.10 -22.02
N TYR A 312 -15.86 -16.66 -22.89
CA TYR A 312 -16.75 -15.53 -22.61
C TYR A 312 -17.67 -15.80 -21.41
N LEU A 313 -18.28 -16.99 -21.33
CA LEU A 313 -19.09 -17.38 -20.17
C LEU A 313 -18.25 -17.37 -18.89
N ARG A 314 -17.02 -17.90 -18.95
CA ARG A 314 -16.14 -17.98 -17.78
C ARG A 314 -15.66 -16.61 -17.29
N VAL A 315 -15.32 -15.70 -18.20
CA VAL A 315 -14.72 -14.41 -17.87
C VAL A 315 -15.76 -13.31 -17.68
N LEU A 316 -16.79 -13.26 -18.53
CA LEU A 316 -17.80 -12.21 -18.56
C LEU A 316 -19.19 -12.66 -18.08
N SER A 317 -19.37 -13.95 -17.75
CA SER A 317 -20.66 -14.51 -17.31
C SER A 317 -21.81 -14.27 -18.30
N ARG A 318 -21.49 -14.21 -19.60
CA ARG A 318 -22.45 -14.09 -20.70
C ARG A 318 -21.93 -14.80 -21.95
N GLU A 319 -22.85 -15.11 -22.85
CA GLU A 319 -22.51 -15.61 -24.19
C GLU A 319 -21.78 -14.54 -25.02
N ALA A 320 -20.88 -15.00 -25.89
CA ALA A 320 -20.28 -14.16 -26.93
C ALA A 320 -21.29 -13.88 -28.06
N SER A 321 -21.28 -12.67 -28.60
CA SER A 321 -21.99 -12.39 -29.86
C SER A 321 -21.27 -13.03 -31.05
N ASP A 322 -21.98 -13.23 -32.16
CA ASP A 322 -21.36 -13.79 -33.37
C ASP A 322 -20.27 -12.87 -33.94
N GLU A 323 -20.43 -11.55 -33.78
CA GLU A 323 -19.41 -10.55 -34.14
C GLU A 323 -18.14 -10.69 -33.27
N GLU A 324 -18.31 -10.92 -31.97
CA GLU A 324 -17.20 -11.15 -31.03
C GLU A 324 -16.45 -12.44 -31.35
N VAL A 325 -17.17 -13.52 -31.68
CA VAL A 325 -16.57 -14.79 -32.10
C VAL A 325 -15.77 -14.57 -33.39
N ALA A 326 -16.36 -13.95 -34.40
CA ALA A 326 -15.69 -13.68 -35.68
C ALA A 326 -14.41 -12.84 -35.50
N ALA A 327 -14.44 -11.82 -34.64
CA ALA A 327 -13.28 -10.98 -34.35
C ALA A 327 -12.14 -11.76 -33.67
N VAL A 328 -12.46 -12.67 -32.74
CA VAL A 328 -11.44 -13.53 -32.09
C VAL A 328 -10.84 -14.52 -33.08
N MET A 329 -11.67 -15.14 -33.92
CA MET A 329 -11.20 -16.08 -34.96
C MET A 329 -10.25 -15.38 -35.94
N GLN A 330 -10.60 -14.17 -36.40
CA GLN A 330 -9.74 -13.38 -37.26
C GLN A 330 -8.41 -13.02 -36.59
N ALA A 331 -8.43 -12.67 -35.31
CA ALA A 331 -7.21 -12.38 -34.56
C ALA A 331 -6.30 -13.62 -34.41
N ALA A 332 -6.89 -14.80 -34.25
CA ALA A 332 -6.16 -16.07 -34.11
C ALA A 332 -5.37 -16.43 -35.38
N GLU A 333 -5.90 -16.15 -36.57
CA GLU A 333 -5.20 -16.37 -37.85
C GLU A 333 -3.87 -15.58 -37.93
N GLY A 334 -3.85 -14.36 -37.37
CA GLY A 334 -2.64 -13.52 -37.29
C GLY A 334 -1.55 -14.15 -36.42
N ILE A 335 -1.91 -14.85 -35.35
CA ILE A 335 -0.95 -15.45 -34.39
C ILE A 335 -0.07 -16.49 -35.07
N SER A 336 -0.64 -17.34 -35.93
CA SER A 336 0.12 -18.38 -36.64
C SER A 336 1.17 -17.78 -37.57
N THR A 337 0.78 -16.75 -38.32
CA THR A 337 1.68 -16.02 -39.24
C THR A 337 2.81 -15.34 -38.47
N ASP A 338 2.48 -14.68 -37.36
CA ASP A 338 3.46 -14.02 -36.50
C ASP A 338 4.43 -15.01 -35.85
N HIS A 339 3.93 -16.16 -35.38
CA HIS A 339 4.75 -17.21 -34.81
C HIS A 339 5.78 -17.74 -35.81
N GLN A 340 5.37 -18.04 -37.05
CA GLN A 340 6.28 -18.50 -38.10
C GLN A 340 7.37 -17.46 -38.40
N ARG A 341 6.99 -16.18 -38.50
CA ARG A 341 7.93 -15.08 -38.71
C ARG A 341 8.94 -14.95 -37.57
N LEU A 342 8.48 -15.00 -36.31
CA LEU A 342 9.33 -14.90 -35.13
C LEU A 342 10.27 -16.12 -35.00
N ALA A 343 9.79 -17.32 -35.30
CA ALA A 343 10.60 -18.53 -35.30
C ALA A 343 11.73 -18.46 -36.34
N ALA A 344 11.45 -17.95 -37.54
CA ALA A 344 12.45 -17.72 -38.57
C ALA A 344 13.50 -16.68 -38.14
N GLN A 345 13.06 -15.56 -37.54
CA GLN A 345 13.96 -14.53 -37.01
C GLN A 345 14.82 -15.05 -35.86
N LEU A 346 14.26 -15.88 -34.98
CA LEU A 346 15.00 -16.51 -33.88
C LEU A 346 16.11 -17.40 -34.43
N ALA A 347 15.79 -18.28 -35.40
CA ALA A 347 16.78 -19.18 -36.01
C ALA A 347 17.92 -18.41 -36.70
N GLU A 348 17.60 -17.33 -37.41
CA GLU A 348 18.61 -16.43 -38.01
C GLU A 348 19.51 -15.81 -36.94
N ARG A 349 18.91 -15.30 -35.85
CA ARG A 349 19.64 -14.66 -34.75
C ARG A 349 20.51 -15.65 -33.96
N GLU A 350 20.05 -16.87 -33.74
CA GLU A 350 20.82 -17.92 -33.08
C GLU A 350 22.05 -18.30 -33.92
N SER A 351 21.87 -18.46 -35.24
CA SER A 351 22.97 -18.73 -36.16
C SER A 351 24.00 -17.60 -36.17
N TRP A 352 23.54 -16.35 -36.30
CA TRP A 352 24.41 -15.16 -36.22
C TRP A 352 25.17 -15.09 -34.89
N TRP A 353 24.49 -15.36 -33.76
CA TRP A 353 25.08 -15.24 -32.43
C TRP A 353 26.16 -16.29 -32.18
N GLN A 354 26.02 -17.52 -32.70
CA GLN A 354 27.07 -18.54 -32.58
C GLN A 354 28.38 -18.05 -33.22
N ALA A 355 28.31 -17.49 -34.43
CA ALA A 355 29.48 -16.95 -35.12
C ALA A 355 30.06 -15.70 -34.41
N GLU A 356 29.20 -14.76 -34.04
CA GLU A 356 29.63 -13.52 -33.38
C GLU A 356 30.20 -13.78 -31.98
N ARG A 357 29.65 -14.73 -31.22
CA ARG A 357 30.16 -15.12 -29.91
C ARG A 357 31.59 -15.65 -30.02
N ALA A 358 31.87 -16.51 -31.00
CA ALA A 358 33.23 -17.03 -31.22
C ALA A 358 34.21 -15.91 -31.57
N ARG A 359 33.81 -14.99 -32.46
CA ARG A 359 34.63 -13.81 -32.83
C ARG A 359 34.92 -12.92 -31.62
N ARG A 360 33.91 -12.64 -30.80
CA ARG A 360 34.04 -11.81 -29.59
C ARG A 360 34.91 -12.49 -28.53
N GLU A 361 34.82 -13.80 -28.39
CA GLU A 361 35.66 -14.55 -27.45
C GLU A 361 37.14 -14.52 -27.87
N GLN A 362 37.43 -14.68 -29.17
CA GLN A 362 38.79 -14.51 -29.68
C GLN A 362 39.34 -13.11 -29.42
N LEU A 363 38.54 -12.06 -29.67
CA LEU A 363 38.93 -10.67 -29.37
C LEU A 363 39.14 -10.44 -27.86
N ARG A 364 38.35 -11.09 -27.01
CA ARG A 364 38.52 -11.04 -25.55
C ARG A 364 39.85 -11.66 -25.15
N LEU A 365 40.17 -12.84 -25.67
CA LEU A 365 41.42 -13.55 -25.39
C LEU A 365 42.64 -12.76 -25.88
N SER A 366 42.59 -12.19 -27.09
CA SER A 366 43.70 -11.38 -27.61
C SER A 366 43.96 -10.14 -26.76
N ARG A 367 42.89 -9.46 -26.30
CA ARG A 367 43.00 -8.31 -25.39
C ARG A 367 43.54 -8.72 -24.02
N LEU A 368 43.17 -9.89 -23.51
CA LEU A 368 43.72 -10.40 -22.24
C LEU A 368 45.21 -10.66 -22.36
N GLU A 369 45.67 -11.28 -23.44
CA GLU A 369 47.10 -11.49 -23.69
C GLU A 369 47.87 -10.18 -23.80
N GLU A 370 47.34 -9.20 -24.55
CA GLU A 370 47.94 -7.87 -24.68
C GLU A 370 48.01 -7.16 -23.32
N THR A 371 46.93 -7.22 -22.54
CA THR A 371 46.87 -6.65 -21.19
C THR A 371 47.88 -7.31 -20.26
N GLN A 372 48.00 -8.64 -20.29
CA GLN A 372 48.99 -9.37 -19.49
C GLN A 372 50.41 -8.98 -19.84
N ARG A 373 50.73 -8.83 -21.13
CA ARG A 373 52.04 -8.35 -21.59
C ARG A 373 52.31 -6.91 -21.11
N SER A 374 51.31 -6.03 -21.19
CA SER A 374 51.43 -4.66 -20.70
C SER A 374 51.65 -4.60 -19.19
N ILE A 375 50.94 -5.43 -18.41
CA ILE A 375 51.14 -5.56 -16.96
C ILE A 375 52.56 -6.04 -16.65
N ALA A 376 53.03 -7.10 -17.31
CA ALA A 376 54.39 -7.62 -17.11
C ALA A 376 55.45 -6.57 -17.43
N ALA A 377 55.34 -5.91 -18.59
CA ALA A 377 56.25 -4.83 -18.98
C ALA A 377 56.25 -3.68 -17.96
N ARG A 378 55.08 -3.29 -17.43
CA ARG A 378 54.97 -2.27 -16.39
C ARG A 378 55.58 -2.72 -15.06
N GLN A 379 55.41 -3.99 -14.69
CA GLN A 379 56.00 -4.57 -13.49
C GLN A 379 57.53 -4.54 -13.56
N ASP A 380 58.10 -4.88 -14.71
CA ASP A 380 59.56 -4.82 -14.95
C ASP A 380 60.07 -3.38 -14.91
N GLU A 381 59.39 -2.44 -15.56
CA GLU A 381 59.75 -1.02 -15.58
C GLU A 381 59.82 -0.43 -14.17
N ILE A 382 58.88 -0.79 -13.29
CA ILE A 382 58.81 -0.25 -11.92
C ILE A 382 59.54 -1.11 -10.88
N ALA A 383 60.15 -2.24 -11.27
CA ALA A 383 60.74 -3.19 -10.32
C ALA A 383 61.87 -2.57 -9.49
N ALA A 384 62.78 -1.84 -10.14
CA ALA A 384 63.89 -1.16 -9.48
C ALA A 384 63.41 -0.06 -8.53
N GLU A 385 62.45 0.74 -8.99
CA GLU A 385 61.85 1.82 -8.19
C GLU A 385 61.09 1.27 -6.98
N ARG A 386 60.30 0.20 -7.16
CA ARG A 386 59.61 -0.48 -6.06
C ARG A 386 60.59 -1.06 -5.04
N LYS A 387 61.69 -1.65 -5.51
CA LYS A 387 62.75 -2.16 -4.63
C LYS A 387 63.36 -1.03 -3.80
N ARG A 388 63.76 0.07 -4.44
CA ARG A 388 64.28 1.27 -3.76
C ARG A 388 63.29 1.81 -2.73
N MET A 389 62.04 2.05 -3.12
CA MET A 389 61.01 2.54 -2.20
C MET A 389 60.74 1.56 -1.03
N THR A 390 60.85 0.25 -1.27
CA THR A 390 60.68 -0.76 -0.21
C THR A 390 61.85 -0.73 0.77
N GLU A 391 63.08 -0.64 0.27
CA GLU A 391 64.29 -0.51 1.08
C GLU A 391 64.30 0.80 1.89
N GLU A 392 63.95 1.94 1.25
CA GLU A 392 63.76 3.22 1.94
C GLU A 392 62.70 3.14 3.03
N ARG A 393 61.56 2.48 2.75
CA ARG A 393 60.50 2.29 3.73
C ARG A 393 60.97 1.44 4.91
N GLN A 394 61.69 0.34 4.65
CA GLN A 394 62.27 -0.50 5.69
C GLN A 394 63.29 0.27 6.54
N SER A 395 64.13 1.09 5.91
CA SER A 395 65.08 1.96 6.63
C SER A 395 64.34 2.94 7.54
N LYS A 396 63.31 3.62 7.04
CA LYS A 396 62.48 4.55 7.84
C LYS A 396 61.77 3.84 8.99
N ILE A 397 61.27 2.63 8.78
CA ILE A 397 60.66 1.81 9.85
C ILE A 397 61.72 1.48 10.91
N ALA A 398 62.90 1.00 10.52
CA ALA A 398 63.97 0.66 11.45
C ALA A 398 64.46 1.89 12.24
N GLU A 399 64.58 3.06 11.59
CA GLU A 399 64.88 4.34 12.24
C GLU A 399 63.80 4.72 13.26
N ALA A 400 62.52 4.62 12.88
CA ALA A 400 61.40 4.92 13.77
C ALA A 400 61.32 3.95 14.96
N GLU A 401 61.54 2.66 14.74
CA GLU A 401 61.59 1.63 15.80
C GLU A 401 62.76 1.89 16.76
N LYS A 402 63.92 2.26 16.23
CA LYS A 402 65.08 2.66 17.05
C LYS A 402 64.78 3.92 17.86
N ALA A 403 64.23 4.96 17.23
CA ALA A 403 63.85 6.20 17.91
C ALA A 403 62.80 5.93 19.01
N LEU A 404 61.83 5.04 18.76
CA LEU A 404 60.85 4.61 19.75
C LEU A 404 61.50 3.85 20.91
N ALA A 405 62.46 2.95 20.63
CA ALA A 405 63.19 2.21 21.64
C ALA A 405 64.08 3.13 22.51
N ASP A 406 64.77 4.10 21.89
CA ASP A 406 65.58 5.11 22.58
C ASP A 406 64.70 6.04 23.43
N TYR A 407 63.56 6.48 22.92
CA TYR A 407 62.56 7.24 23.68
C TYR A 407 62.05 6.46 24.91
N ARG A 408 61.75 5.17 24.74
CA ARG A 408 61.32 4.29 25.84
C ARG A 408 62.40 4.11 26.90
N LYS A 409 63.67 4.01 26.52
CA LYS A 409 64.79 3.93 27.49
C LYS A 409 65.06 5.25 28.21
N GLY A 410 65.00 6.37 27.50
CA GLY A 410 65.39 7.68 28.05
C GLY A 410 64.28 8.43 28.76
N ALA A 411 63.14 8.61 28.10
CA ALA A 411 62.08 9.49 28.59
C ALA A 411 61.08 8.78 29.49
N LEU A 412 60.76 7.50 29.21
CA LEU A 412 59.78 6.75 29.97
C LEU A 412 60.29 6.37 31.36
N GLU A 413 61.55 5.91 31.49
CA GLU A 413 62.15 5.62 32.79
C GLU A 413 62.32 6.88 33.64
N VAL A 414 62.70 8.01 33.04
CA VAL A 414 62.78 9.30 33.75
C VAL A 414 61.40 9.79 34.17
N ALA A 415 60.38 9.68 33.31
CA ALA A 415 59.01 10.06 33.63
C ALA A 415 58.39 9.16 34.71
N LEU A 416 58.61 7.85 34.65
CA LEU A 416 58.16 6.91 35.67
C LEU A 416 58.85 7.16 37.01
N LYS A 417 60.16 7.42 37.01
CA LYS A 417 60.90 7.76 38.24
C LYS A 417 60.48 9.11 38.83
N TYR A 418 60.20 10.10 37.97
CA TYR A 418 59.62 11.40 38.39
C TYR A 418 58.24 11.24 39.02
N LEU A 419 57.43 10.27 38.56
CA LEU A 419 56.10 9.96 39.11
C LEU A 419 56.17 9.11 40.39
N ASP A 420 57.11 8.19 40.52
CA ASP A 420 57.29 7.36 41.72
C ASP A 420 57.79 8.17 42.94
N ASP A 421 58.66 9.17 42.72
CA ASP A 421 59.25 9.99 43.78
C ASP A 421 58.30 11.09 44.32
N ARG A 422 57.08 11.21 43.79
CA ARG A 422 56.08 12.19 44.24
C ARG A 422 54.68 11.57 44.31
N PRO A 423 54.18 11.19 45.49
CA PRO A 423 52.76 10.83 45.62
C PRO A 423 51.90 12.01 45.18
N LEU A 424 50.97 11.76 44.25
CA LEU A 424 50.01 12.73 43.72
C LEU A 424 49.12 13.26 44.86
N GLN A 425 49.49 14.39 45.46
CA GLN A 425 48.72 14.99 46.56
C GLN A 425 47.73 16.07 46.12
N ASN A 426 47.78 16.55 44.87
CA ASN A 426 46.84 17.55 44.35
C ASN A 426 46.42 17.22 42.92
N TRP A 427 45.11 17.20 42.68
CA TRP A 427 44.53 17.12 41.34
C TRP A 427 44.36 18.54 40.80
N PHE A 428 44.88 18.79 39.59
CA PHE A 428 44.59 19.99 38.82
C PHE A 428 43.89 19.56 37.54
N PRO A 429 42.76 20.19 37.15
CA PRO A 429 42.18 19.95 35.84
C PRO A 429 43.16 20.44 34.77
N LEU A 430 43.54 19.56 33.85
CA LEU A 430 44.31 19.93 32.67
C LEU A 430 43.36 20.56 31.65
N LEU A 431 43.36 21.88 31.56
CA LEU A 431 42.65 22.60 30.52
C LEU A 431 43.50 22.61 29.24
N PRO A 432 42.99 22.11 28.10
CA PRO A 432 43.75 22.11 26.86
C PRO A 432 43.96 23.55 26.37
N ALA A 433 45.21 23.92 26.08
CA ALA A 433 45.55 25.25 25.58
C ALA A 433 45.28 25.41 24.08
N THR A 434 45.32 24.31 23.32
CA THR A 434 45.06 24.27 21.88
C THR A 434 44.30 22.98 21.53
N LEU A 435 43.38 23.08 20.57
CA LEU A 435 42.58 21.96 20.08
C LEU A 435 42.62 21.97 18.55
N GLU A 436 43.13 20.89 17.96
CA GLU A 436 43.17 20.71 16.50
C GLU A 436 42.55 19.38 16.11
N ALA A 437 41.73 19.39 15.05
CA ALA A 437 41.09 18.19 14.51
C ALA A 437 41.60 17.92 13.08
N THR A 438 41.99 16.69 12.79
CA THR A 438 42.51 16.27 11.48
C THR A 438 41.48 16.36 10.34
N ASN A 439 40.20 16.51 10.67
CA ASN A 439 39.09 16.72 9.74
C ASN A 439 38.62 18.19 9.64
N LYS A 440 39.39 19.14 10.19
CA LYS A 440 39.10 20.59 10.21
C LYS A 440 37.86 21.02 11.02
N ALA A 441 37.37 20.19 11.94
CA ALA A 441 36.32 20.61 12.87
C ALA A 441 36.85 21.64 13.89
N GLU A 442 36.00 22.61 14.25
CA GLU A 442 36.30 23.59 15.29
C GLU A 442 35.92 23.01 16.66
N LEU A 443 36.89 22.95 17.59
CA LEU A 443 36.70 22.36 18.91
C LEU A 443 36.77 23.45 19.98
N THR A 444 35.73 23.54 20.81
CA THR A 444 35.63 24.51 21.92
C THR A 444 35.52 23.78 23.26
N VAL A 445 36.32 24.20 24.25
CA VAL A 445 36.21 23.70 25.64
C VAL A 445 34.92 24.21 26.26
N GLN A 446 34.10 23.28 26.79
CA GLN A 446 32.91 23.62 27.57
C GLN A 446 33.25 23.62 29.06
N PRO A 447 32.63 24.49 29.88
CA PRO A 447 32.83 24.46 31.33
C PRO A 447 32.23 23.19 31.96
N ASP A 448 32.89 22.65 32.99
CA ASP A 448 32.39 21.51 33.78
C ASP A 448 31.05 21.87 34.46
N ARG A 449 30.11 20.92 34.48
CA ARG A 449 28.81 21.03 35.17
C ARG A 449 28.84 20.43 36.56
#